data_AF-A0A9R1KHZ0-F1
#
_entry.id   AF-A0A9R1KHZ0-F1
#
_cell.length_a   1.000
_cell.length_b   1.000
_cell.length_c   1.000
_cell.angle_alpha   90.00
_cell.angle_beta   90.00
_cell.angle_gamma   90.00
#
_symmetry.space_group_name_H-M   'P 1'
#
loop_
_entity.id
_entity.type
_entity.pdbx_description
1 polymer ?
#
loop_
_entity_poly.entity_id
_entity_poly.type
_entity_poly.pdbx_seq_one_letter_code
_entity_poly.pdbx_strand_id
1 'polypeptide(L)'
;MDFSGDVKQAIPRPAVAFGGVGSAGPSPLLRGWREFRRSGAPVRFLCFEGGAWADVVGEAAVPLRRAFLDGRVVAEAAYGGREFLFDFLRMVRIDAGTAQEVAMGWIDDRGACFFPVPDSGRKRKRGEPELEDGALSGVEEGSDESSDTVESGRVSKAARGAWGRAVRLEETDKFYQVVKKLFLSGIAPRVGGGVAITAVHKVAQGPRCRAFQQQGQLLAAARGADGGNAKFAWYGAPSADVAAAVEHGFGRTNSRVLGHRAHGDGVHLSPPQSPYASAMLANADENGEAHIVLCRVLMGRPEAIPAGSSQLHPSSDDYDSAVDNMQNPQWYVVWSKDMNTRILPEYVVSFKCPSLHQMQGSSGATSALKKPSPVARDMFPTLLAEIQRFVPSSKLETLQGTYNRFKKGQMKKDQFIRFLRAFIGDRVLTAVAKKLRGY
;
A
#
# COMPACT_ATOMS: atom_id res chain seq x y z
N MET A 1 14.89 -12.94 -64.46
CA MET A 1 13.65 -13.05 -63.68
C MET A 1 13.82 -12.19 -62.46
N ASP A 2 13.21 -11.02 -62.48
CA ASP A 2 12.98 -10.20 -61.28
C ASP A 2 12.01 -10.92 -60.35
N PHE A 3 12.26 -10.87 -59.04
CA PHE A 3 11.22 -10.62 -58.05
C PHE A 3 11.83 -9.93 -56.83
N SER A 4 11.47 -8.66 -56.72
CA SER A 4 11.58 -7.77 -55.57
C SER A 4 10.83 -8.30 -54.35
N GLY A 5 11.36 -8.06 -53.15
CA GLY A 5 10.71 -8.37 -51.88
C GLY A 5 11.46 -7.80 -50.67
N ASP A 6 11.49 -6.47 -50.54
CA ASP A 6 11.91 -5.75 -49.33
C ASP A 6 11.14 -6.23 -48.09
N VAL A 7 11.86 -6.81 -47.11
CA VAL A 7 11.34 -7.01 -45.75
C VAL A 7 11.91 -5.93 -44.85
N LYS A 8 11.22 -4.79 -44.76
CA LYS A 8 11.46 -3.77 -43.73
C LYS A 8 11.13 -4.37 -42.36
N GLN A 9 12.14 -4.59 -41.52
CA GLN A 9 11.94 -4.81 -40.07
C GLN A 9 11.44 -3.49 -39.44
N ALA A 10 10.19 -3.51 -38.99
CA ALA A 10 9.59 -2.36 -38.31
C ALA A 10 10.15 -2.23 -36.89
N ILE A 11 11.02 -1.22 -36.69
CA ILE A 11 11.37 -0.71 -35.37
C ILE A 11 10.11 0.01 -34.82
N PRO A 12 9.56 -0.36 -33.66
CA PRO A 12 8.41 0.35 -33.12
C PRO A 12 8.84 1.76 -32.69
N ARG A 13 8.32 2.77 -33.38
CA ARG A 13 8.46 4.18 -32.99
C ARG A 13 7.74 4.42 -31.66
N PRO A 14 8.33 5.16 -30.71
CA PRO A 14 7.65 5.54 -29.48
C PRO A 14 6.54 6.55 -29.80
N ALA A 15 5.35 6.31 -29.27
CA ALA A 15 4.24 7.25 -29.34
C ALA A 15 4.56 8.51 -28.51
N VAL A 16 4.53 9.67 -29.16
CA VAL A 16 4.67 10.98 -28.51
C VAL A 16 3.31 11.39 -27.95
N ALA A 17 3.18 11.56 -26.64
CA ALA A 17 2.07 12.31 -26.07
C ALA A 17 2.44 12.96 -24.73
N PHE A 18 2.35 14.30 -24.74
CA PHE A 18 2.40 15.31 -23.69
C PHE A 18 2.00 14.84 -22.28
N GLY A 19 2.87 15.08 -21.28
CA GLY A 19 2.62 14.75 -19.88
C GLY A 19 3.32 15.71 -18.91
N GLY A 20 2.52 16.47 -18.16
CA GLY A 20 2.95 17.47 -17.19
C GLY A 20 3.06 16.97 -15.75
N VAL A 21 3.97 17.66 -15.06
CA VAL A 21 4.22 17.94 -13.64
C VAL A 21 3.94 16.87 -12.57
N GLY A 22 5.05 16.38 -12.03
CA GLY A 22 5.33 16.39 -10.59
C GLY A 22 4.57 15.37 -9.76
N SER A 23 5.11 14.15 -9.69
CA SER A 23 4.95 13.26 -8.54
C SER A 23 6.30 13.17 -7.84
N ALA A 24 6.40 13.63 -6.58
CA ALA A 24 7.56 13.33 -5.75
C ALA A 24 7.40 11.87 -5.29
N GLY A 25 7.64 10.99 -6.25
CA GLY A 25 7.83 9.57 -6.05
C GLY A 25 9.09 9.30 -5.22
N PRO A 26 9.52 8.02 -5.11
CA PRO A 26 10.81 7.70 -4.53
C PRO A 26 11.88 8.62 -5.14
N SER A 27 12.84 9.09 -4.32
CA SER A 27 13.91 9.95 -4.84
C SER A 27 14.48 9.31 -6.11
N PRO A 28 14.82 10.11 -7.15
CA PRO A 28 15.32 9.57 -8.41
C PRO A 28 16.41 8.51 -8.21
N LEU A 29 17.24 8.68 -7.17
CA LEU A 29 18.24 7.73 -6.71
C LEU A 29 17.67 6.39 -6.17
N LEU A 30 16.62 6.41 -5.35
CA LEU A 30 15.97 5.19 -4.86
C LEU A 30 15.23 4.43 -5.97
N ARG A 31 14.68 5.16 -6.95
CA ARG A 31 14.15 4.54 -8.17
C ARG A 31 15.29 3.90 -8.96
N GLY A 32 16.33 4.68 -9.24
CA GLY A 32 17.56 4.24 -9.89
C GLY A 32 18.13 2.96 -9.32
N TRP A 33 18.30 2.93 -8.00
CA TRP A 33 18.82 1.79 -7.28
C TRP A 33 17.96 0.54 -7.41
N ARG A 34 16.63 0.68 -7.37
CA ARG A 34 15.72 -0.46 -7.62
C ARG A 34 15.81 -0.97 -9.04
N GLU A 35 15.85 -0.07 -10.02
CA GLU A 35 15.97 -0.47 -11.43
C GLU A 35 17.33 -1.15 -11.68
N PHE A 36 18.42 -0.59 -11.15
CA PHE A 36 19.76 -1.18 -11.18
C PHE A 36 19.80 -2.58 -10.57
N ARG A 37 19.23 -2.75 -9.36
CA ARG A 37 19.22 -4.04 -8.64
C ARG A 37 18.30 -5.11 -9.26
N ARG A 38 17.25 -4.69 -9.97
CA ARG A 38 16.27 -5.60 -10.59
C ARG A 38 16.70 -6.03 -11.99
N SER A 39 17.51 -5.21 -12.66
CA SER A 39 17.97 -5.45 -14.03
C SER A 39 18.81 -6.72 -14.15
N GLY A 40 18.68 -7.42 -15.28
CA GLY A 40 19.59 -8.49 -15.70
C GLY A 40 20.88 -7.90 -16.29
N ALA A 41 21.69 -8.72 -16.96
CA ALA A 41 22.93 -8.22 -17.58
C ALA A 41 22.59 -7.25 -18.74
N PRO A 42 23.03 -5.97 -18.71
CA PRO A 42 22.67 -5.03 -19.77
C PRO A 42 23.27 -5.46 -21.10
N VAL A 43 22.45 -5.78 -22.11
CA VAL A 43 22.92 -6.15 -23.45
C VAL A 43 23.18 -4.95 -24.34
N ARG A 44 22.46 -3.83 -24.11
CA ARG A 44 22.62 -2.58 -24.85
C ARG A 44 22.52 -1.40 -23.90
N PHE A 45 23.38 -0.41 -24.10
CA PHE A 45 23.29 0.89 -23.45
C PHE A 45 22.91 1.93 -24.50
N LEU A 46 22.07 2.90 -24.14
CA LEU A 46 21.58 3.94 -25.04
C LEU A 46 21.76 5.31 -24.40
N CYS A 47 22.07 6.33 -25.20
CA CYS A 47 22.11 7.72 -24.80
C CYS A 47 21.13 8.54 -25.66
N PHE A 48 20.52 9.57 -25.06
CA PHE A 48 19.59 10.43 -25.76
C PHE A 48 20.32 11.62 -26.41
N GLU A 49 20.61 11.51 -27.71
CA GLU A 49 21.41 12.48 -28.48
C GLU A 49 20.65 12.91 -29.74
N GLY A 50 20.72 14.19 -30.10
CA GLY A 50 20.06 14.69 -31.31
C GLY A 50 18.55 14.49 -31.37
N GLY A 51 17.89 14.33 -30.20
CA GLY A 51 16.46 14.05 -30.11
C GLY A 51 16.06 12.58 -30.30
N ALA A 52 17.01 11.66 -30.37
CA ALA A 52 16.78 10.23 -30.49
C ALA A 52 17.64 9.41 -29.52
N TRP A 53 17.20 8.19 -29.23
CA TRP A 53 18.02 7.22 -28.50
C TRP A 53 19.00 6.57 -29.47
N ALA A 54 20.29 6.72 -29.21
CA ALA A 54 21.38 6.10 -29.96
C ALA A 54 22.10 5.07 -29.09
N ASP A 55 22.47 3.92 -29.66
CA ASP A 55 23.25 2.92 -28.94
C ASP A 55 24.66 3.44 -28.63
N VAL A 56 25.11 3.19 -27.40
CA VAL A 56 26.50 3.32 -27.00
C VAL A 56 27.25 2.14 -27.61
N VAL A 57 27.82 2.35 -28.79
CA VAL A 57 28.59 1.37 -29.54
C VAL A 57 30.10 1.57 -29.36
N GLY A 58 30.88 0.53 -29.65
CA GLY A 58 32.35 0.58 -29.63
C GLY A 58 32.95 0.38 -28.22
N GLU A 59 34.12 1.00 -28.01
CA GLU A 59 35.02 0.80 -26.85
C GLU A 59 34.34 1.00 -25.48
N ALA A 60 33.29 1.83 -25.40
CA ALA A 60 32.58 2.10 -24.13
C ALA A 60 31.69 0.94 -23.64
N ALA A 61 31.14 0.11 -24.53
CA ALA A 61 30.10 -0.85 -24.15
C ALA A 61 30.61 -1.96 -23.22
N VAL A 62 31.84 -2.43 -23.44
CA VAL A 62 32.49 -3.49 -22.66
C VAL A 62 32.79 -3.07 -21.22
N PRO A 63 33.48 -1.94 -20.95
CA PRO A 63 33.74 -1.50 -19.59
C PRO A 63 32.45 -1.16 -18.83
N LEU A 64 31.43 -0.61 -19.50
CA LEU A 64 30.13 -0.33 -18.87
C LEU A 64 29.42 -1.61 -18.42
N ARG A 65 29.37 -2.63 -19.27
CA ARG A 65 28.79 -3.93 -18.91
C ARG A 65 29.54 -4.54 -17.73
N ARG A 66 30.87 -4.51 -17.75
CA ARG A 66 31.70 -5.04 -16.67
C ARG A 66 31.41 -4.32 -15.35
N ALA A 67 31.42 -2.99 -15.36
CA ALA A 67 31.13 -2.20 -14.17
C ALA A 67 29.72 -2.46 -13.62
N PHE A 68 28.73 -2.60 -14.49
CA PHE A 68 27.37 -2.92 -14.10
C PHE A 68 27.27 -4.30 -13.42
N LEU A 69 27.91 -5.31 -14.00
CA LEU A 69 27.94 -6.68 -13.45
C LEU A 69 28.72 -6.77 -12.14
N ASP A 70 29.77 -5.95 -11.98
CA ASP A 70 30.50 -5.81 -10.72
C ASP A 70 29.68 -5.08 -9.62
N GLY A 71 28.46 -4.62 -9.94
CA GLY A 71 27.59 -3.88 -9.03
C GLY A 71 28.02 -2.44 -8.78
N ARG A 72 28.95 -1.90 -9.58
CA ARG A 72 29.35 -0.50 -9.50
C ARG A 72 28.23 0.39 -10.02
N VAL A 73 27.88 1.40 -9.24
CA VAL A 73 26.78 2.32 -9.54
C VAL A 73 27.16 3.45 -10.51
N VAL A 74 28.46 3.67 -10.68
CA VAL A 74 29.05 4.61 -11.64
C VAL A 74 30.19 3.91 -12.38
N ALA A 75 30.35 4.20 -13.66
CA ALA A 75 31.42 3.69 -14.51
C ALA A 75 32.08 4.81 -15.33
N GLU A 76 33.40 4.73 -15.49
CA GLU A 76 34.19 5.61 -16.34
C GLU A 76 34.47 4.90 -17.68
N ALA A 77 34.24 5.59 -18.80
CA ALA A 77 34.55 5.07 -20.12
C ALA A 77 34.75 6.17 -21.17
N ALA A 78 35.69 5.93 -22.08
CA ALA A 78 35.89 6.74 -23.27
C ALA A 78 34.79 6.46 -24.30
N TYR A 79 34.14 7.50 -24.81
CA TYR A 79 33.11 7.43 -25.84
C TYR A 79 33.31 8.56 -26.86
N GLY A 80 33.44 8.26 -28.15
CA GLY A 80 33.67 9.30 -29.18
C GLY A 80 34.93 10.16 -28.96
N GLY A 81 35.98 9.60 -28.36
CA GLY A 81 37.26 10.29 -28.13
C GLY A 81 37.28 11.24 -26.93
N ARG A 82 36.27 11.17 -26.05
CA ARG A 82 36.20 11.94 -24.79
C ARG A 82 35.87 11.01 -23.62
N GLU A 83 36.23 11.43 -22.42
CA GLU A 83 35.98 10.68 -21.18
C GLU A 83 34.63 11.04 -20.56
N PHE A 84 33.91 10.02 -20.11
CA PHE A 84 32.58 10.17 -19.52
C PHE A 84 32.41 9.34 -18.25
N LEU A 85 31.58 9.85 -17.34
CA LEU A 85 31.01 9.12 -16.23
C LEU A 85 29.59 8.66 -16.59
N PHE A 86 29.28 7.40 -16.32
CA PHE A 86 27.96 6.81 -16.54
C PHE A 86 27.38 6.45 -15.17
N ASP A 87 26.38 7.21 -14.70
CA ASP A 87 25.68 6.99 -13.44
C ASP A 87 24.42 6.15 -13.68
N PHE A 88 24.46 4.88 -13.28
CA PHE A 88 23.37 3.94 -13.51
C PHE A 88 22.16 4.21 -12.60
N LEU A 89 22.35 4.86 -11.45
CA LEU A 89 21.24 5.18 -10.54
C LEU A 89 20.45 6.37 -11.08
N ARG A 90 21.16 7.43 -11.45
CA ARG A 90 20.54 8.62 -12.02
C ARG A 90 20.14 8.40 -13.47
N MET A 91 20.65 7.35 -14.11
CA MET A 91 20.45 7.05 -15.53
C MET A 91 20.90 8.23 -16.40
N VAL A 92 22.10 8.76 -16.10
CA VAL A 92 22.73 9.87 -16.84
C VAL A 92 24.18 9.56 -17.21
N ARG A 93 24.59 10.01 -18.39
CA ARG A 93 25.99 10.13 -18.80
C ARG A 93 26.45 11.56 -18.57
N ILE A 94 27.63 11.75 -17.99
CA ILE A 94 28.20 13.04 -17.63
C ILE A 94 29.55 13.18 -18.35
N ASP A 95 29.71 14.24 -19.15
CA ASP A 95 30.99 14.57 -19.78
C ASP A 95 31.98 15.04 -18.70
N ALA A 96 33.13 14.39 -18.58
CA ALA A 96 34.07 14.65 -17.49
C ALA A 96 34.73 16.04 -17.58
N GLY A 97 34.86 16.61 -18.78
CA GLY A 97 35.48 17.92 -18.99
C GLY A 97 34.50 19.08 -18.85
N THR A 98 33.23 18.88 -19.20
CA THR A 98 32.21 19.95 -19.25
C THR A 98 31.11 19.82 -18.19
N ALA A 99 31.07 18.69 -17.47
CA ALA A 99 30.01 18.30 -16.55
C ALA A 99 28.60 18.26 -17.19
N GLN A 100 28.53 18.19 -18.53
CA GLN A 100 27.26 18.14 -19.24
C GLN A 100 26.59 16.77 -19.05
N GLU A 101 25.35 16.76 -18.58
CA GLU A 101 24.57 15.54 -18.37
C GLU A 101 23.64 15.24 -19.55
N VAL A 102 23.62 13.98 -19.97
CA VAL A 102 22.74 13.44 -21.01
C VAL A 102 22.03 12.21 -20.46
N ALA A 103 20.72 12.12 -20.71
CA ALA A 103 19.93 10.96 -20.31
C ALA A 103 20.47 9.67 -20.97
N MET A 104 20.68 8.63 -20.18
CA MET A 104 21.08 7.30 -20.66
C MET A 104 20.08 6.24 -20.19
N GLY A 105 20.02 5.11 -20.88
CA GLY A 105 19.23 3.95 -20.48
C GLY A 105 19.87 2.66 -20.96
N TRP A 106 19.26 1.52 -20.64
CA TRP A 106 19.76 0.22 -21.10
C TRP A 106 18.64 -0.81 -21.29
N ILE A 107 18.98 -1.85 -22.02
CA ILE A 107 18.14 -3.03 -22.25
C ILE A 107 18.89 -4.23 -21.69
N ASP A 108 18.26 -5.00 -20.80
CA ASP A 108 18.86 -6.21 -20.24
C ASP A 108 18.71 -7.43 -21.16
N ASP A 109 19.44 -8.50 -20.84
CA ASP A 109 19.41 -9.80 -21.52
C ASP A 109 18.02 -10.46 -21.58
N ARG A 110 17.08 -10.03 -20.74
CA ARG A 110 15.67 -10.45 -20.76
C ARG A 110 14.80 -9.54 -21.63
N GLY A 111 15.39 -8.54 -22.29
CA GLY A 111 14.69 -7.55 -23.10
C GLY A 111 13.94 -6.50 -22.30
N ALA A 112 14.18 -6.38 -20.98
CA ALA A 112 13.57 -5.35 -20.17
C ALA A 112 14.30 -4.01 -20.37
N CYS A 113 13.51 -2.93 -20.50
CA CYS A 113 14.00 -1.59 -20.81
C CYS A 113 14.03 -0.69 -19.57
N PHE A 114 15.14 0.01 -19.36
CA PHE A 114 15.38 0.86 -18.20
C PHE A 114 15.79 2.26 -18.66
N PHE A 115 14.88 3.24 -18.50
CA PHE A 115 15.07 4.62 -18.94
C PHE A 115 14.73 5.64 -17.83
N PRO A 116 15.36 6.84 -17.85
CA PRO A 116 15.08 7.92 -16.92
C PRO A 116 13.65 8.43 -17.12
N VAL A 117 13.00 8.81 -16.02
CA VAL A 117 11.67 9.42 -16.10
C VAL A 117 11.86 10.89 -16.49
N PRO A 118 11.09 11.41 -17.47
CA PRO A 118 11.19 12.81 -17.86
C PRO A 118 10.91 13.74 -16.68
N ASP A 119 11.84 14.65 -16.41
CA ASP A 119 11.64 15.71 -15.43
C ASP A 119 10.61 16.69 -16.01
N SER A 120 9.42 16.74 -15.42
CA SER A 120 8.35 17.59 -15.92
C SER A 120 8.49 19.03 -15.41
N GLY A 121 9.41 19.75 -16.04
CA GLY A 121 9.36 21.17 -16.42
C GLY A 121 8.82 22.21 -15.43
N ARG A 122 9.74 22.94 -14.79
CA ARG A 122 9.54 24.37 -14.46
C ARG A 122 9.29 25.14 -15.77
N LYS A 123 8.11 25.75 -15.92
CA LYS A 123 7.93 26.82 -16.92
C LYS A 123 8.83 28.00 -16.51
N ARG A 124 9.99 28.14 -17.17
CA ARG A 124 10.66 29.44 -17.27
C ARG A 124 9.79 30.32 -18.15
N LYS A 125 9.03 31.23 -17.53
CA LYS A 125 8.42 32.35 -18.25
C LYS A 125 9.54 33.38 -18.46
N ARG A 126 9.85 33.66 -19.72
CA ARG A 126 10.83 34.65 -20.19
C ARG A 126 10.15 36.04 -20.24
N GLY A 127 10.84 37.06 -19.70
CA GLY A 127 10.68 38.54 -19.77
C GLY A 127 9.32 39.15 -20.11
N GLU A 128 8.67 39.88 -19.19
CA GLU A 128 8.77 41.35 -18.91
C GLU A 128 7.67 42.17 -19.64
N PRO A 129 7.26 43.39 -19.21
CA PRO A 129 7.82 44.23 -18.14
C PRO A 129 6.80 44.71 -17.07
N GLU A 130 7.39 45.43 -16.12
CA GLU A 130 6.87 46.17 -14.97
C GLU A 130 5.72 47.15 -15.28
N LEU A 131 4.85 47.36 -14.30
CA LEU A 131 4.21 48.64 -14.04
C LEU A 131 4.15 48.86 -12.52
N GLU A 132 4.88 49.89 -12.09
CA GLU A 132 4.77 50.54 -10.80
C GLU A 132 3.44 51.31 -10.69
N ASP A 133 2.81 51.22 -9.52
CA ASP A 133 2.10 52.30 -8.80
C ASP A 133 1.61 51.65 -7.50
N GLY A 134 1.71 52.20 -6.29
CA GLY A 134 1.92 53.56 -5.83
C GLY A 134 1.10 53.72 -4.54
N ALA A 135 1.67 54.39 -3.52
CA ALA A 135 1.04 54.95 -2.31
C ALA A 135 0.47 53.97 -1.26
N LEU A 136 1.08 53.83 -0.06
CA LEU A 136 1.15 54.74 1.11
C LEU A 136 -0.14 54.83 1.94
N SER A 137 -0.08 54.33 3.18
CA SER A 137 -0.46 55.01 4.45
C SER A 137 -0.41 53.94 5.56
N GLY A 138 0.52 54.00 6.53
CA GLY A 138 0.40 54.82 7.75
C GLY A 138 -0.51 54.09 8.74
N VAL A 139 -0.17 53.80 10.00
CA VAL A 139 0.50 54.63 11.02
C VAL A 139 1.02 53.69 12.13
N GLU A 140 2.09 54.13 12.79
CA GLU A 140 2.77 53.50 13.93
C GLU A 140 2.04 53.66 15.28
N GLU A 141 2.74 53.23 16.33
CA GLU A 141 2.58 53.39 17.78
C GLU A 141 1.97 52.16 18.48
N GLY A 142 2.57 51.57 19.51
CA GLY A 142 3.77 51.91 20.26
C GLY A 142 3.62 51.33 21.68
N SER A 143 4.67 50.64 22.13
CA SER A 143 5.10 50.50 23.53
C SER A 143 4.41 49.51 24.50
N ASP A 144 5.28 48.60 24.97
CA ASP A 144 5.53 48.10 26.33
C ASP A 144 4.58 47.16 27.11
N GLU A 145 5.16 45.97 27.32
CA GLU A 145 5.34 45.19 28.55
C GLU A 145 4.15 44.58 29.33
N SER A 146 4.29 43.26 29.47
CA SER A 146 3.96 42.42 30.62
C SER A 146 2.50 41.99 30.84
N SER A 147 2.25 40.69 30.61
CA SER A 147 1.92 39.73 31.68
C SER A 147 1.41 38.44 31.05
N ASP A 148 2.01 37.31 31.46
CA ASP A 148 1.52 35.96 31.21
C ASP A 148 0.05 35.82 31.63
N THR A 149 -0.83 35.54 30.67
CA THR A 149 -2.07 34.79 30.92
C THR A 149 -2.29 33.80 29.80
N VAL A 150 -2.32 32.53 30.20
CA VAL A 150 -2.59 31.36 29.37
C VAL A 150 -4.06 31.41 28.95
N GLU A 151 -4.36 32.04 27.81
CA GLU A 151 -5.70 31.98 27.25
C GLU A 151 -5.80 30.87 26.20
N SER A 152 -6.50 29.82 26.62
CA SER A 152 -6.97 28.71 25.80
C SER A 152 -7.84 29.26 24.67
N GLY A 153 -7.20 29.59 23.54
CA GLY A 153 -7.87 29.98 22.31
C GLY A 153 -8.70 28.82 21.77
N ARG A 154 -10.01 28.89 21.98
CA ARG A 154 -11.02 28.09 21.28
C ARG A 154 -10.88 28.36 19.77
N VAL A 155 -10.06 27.55 19.10
CA VAL A 155 -10.20 27.37 17.66
C VAL A 155 -11.60 26.83 17.43
N SER A 156 -12.40 27.62 16.73
CA SER A 156 -13.79 27.32 16.39
C SER A 156 -13.93 25.87 15.91
N LYS A 157 -14.76 25.10 16.63
CA LYS A 157 -15.08 23.69 16.34
C LYS A 157 -15.63 23.49 14.91
N ALA A 158 -16.06 24.58 14.28
CA ALA A 158 -16.58 24.65 12.91
C ALA A 158 -15.54 24.44 11.79
N ALA A 159 -14.23 24.58 12.07
CA ALA A 159 -13.20 24.41 11.05
C ALA A 159 -12.53 23.02 11.04
N ARG A 160 -12.86 22.14 12.00
CA ARG A 160 -12.33 20.77 12.03
C ARG A 160 -13.26 19.86 11.22
N GLY A 161 -12.81 19.47 10.03
CA GLY A 161 -13.45 18.39 9.27
C GLY A 161 -13.40 17.05 10.03
N ALA A 162 -14.03 16.01 9.47
CA ALA A 162 -14.13 14.67 10.07
C ALA A 162 -12.78 14.01 10.47
N TRP A 163 -11.66 14.56 9.99
CA TRP A 163 -10.30 14.03 10.16
C TRP A 163 -9.40 14.95 11.00
N GLY A 164 -9.99 15.75 11.90
CA GLY A 164 -9.26 16.63 12.81
C GLY A 164 -8.46 17.71 12.07
N ARG A 165 -7.12 17.66 12.18
CA ARG A 165 -6.19 18.60 11.50
C ARG A 165 -5.75 18.14 10.11
N ALA A 166 -6.30 17.05 9.57
CA ALA A 166 -5.91 16.58 8.24
C ALA A 166 -6.38 17.57 7.15
N VAL A 167 -5.51 17.82 6.17
CA VAL A 167 -5.74 18.77 5.09
C VAL A 167 -6.22 18.02 3.86
N ARG A 168 -7.39 18.39 3.33
CA ARG A 168 -7.89 17.84 2.06
C ARG A 168 -6.93 18.22 0.93
N LEU A 169 -6.54 17.25 0.12
CA LEU A 169 -5.70 17.48 -1.05
C LEU A 169 -6.57 17.76 -2.27
N GLU A 170 -6.13 18.71 -3.09
CA GLU A 170 -6.68 18.94 -4.42
C GLU A 170 -6.42 17.74 -5.32
N GLU A 171 -7.30 17.49 -6.29
CA GLU A 171 -7.10 16.35 -7.20
C GLU A 171 -5.85 16.52 -8.06
N THR A 172 -5.43 17.75 -8.36
CA THR A 172 -4.18 18.02 -9.08
C THR A 172 -2.94 17.84 -8.20
N ASP A 173 -3.09 17.64 -6.89
CA ASP A 173 -1.97 17.41 -5.99
C ASP A 173 -1.25 16.10 -6.32
N LYS A 174 0.07 16.17 -6.28
CA LYS A 174 0.95 15.06 -6.62
C LYS A 174 0.80 13.84 -5.71
N PHE A 175 0.60 14.07 -4.41
CA PHE A 175 0.41 13.02 -3.43
C PHE A 175 -1.00 12.44 -3.52
N TYR A 176 -2.00 13.27 -3.83
CA TYR A 176 -3.34 12.79 -4.18
C TYR A 176 -3.24 11.76 -5.32
N GLN A 177 -2.54 12.09 -6.41
CA GLN A 177 -2.41 11.20 -7.56
C GLN A 177 -1.68 9.90 -7.25
N VAL A 178 -0.62 9.93 -6.43
CA VAL A 178 0.11 8.72 -6.01
C VAL A 178 -0.79 7.83 -5.16
N VAL A 179 -1.45 8.39 -4.15
CA VAL A 179 -2.33 7.66 -3.24
C VAL A 179 -3.53 7.08 -4.02
N LYS A 180 -4.12 7.87 -4.92
CA LYS A 180 -5.18 7.43 -5.84
C LYS A 180 -4.73 6.26 -6.70
N LYS A 181 -3.57 6.36 -7.35
CA LYS A 181 -3.03 5.28 -8.20
C LYS A 181 -2.74 4.03 -7.39
N LEU A 182 -2.11 4.17 -6.22
CA LEU A 182 -1.80 3.05 -5.34
C LEU A 182 -3.07 2.31 -4.90
N PHE A 183 -4.06 3.05 -4.41
CA PHE A 183 -5.35 2.50 -4.00
C PHE A 183 -6.10 1.82 -5.15
N LEU A 184 -6.26 2.52 -6.28
CA LEU A 184 -7.01 2.01 -7.42
C LEU A 184 -6.35 0.77 -8.05
N SER A 185 -5.02 0.76 -8.17
CA SER A 185 -4.29 -0.38 -8.76
C SER A 185 -4.49 -1.68 -8.00
N GLY A 186 -4.63 -1.62 -6.67
CA GLY A 186 -4.81 -2.78 -5.82
C GLY A 186 -6.27 -3.17 -5.58
N ILE A 187 -7.23 -2.28 -5.86
CA ILE A 187 -8.67 -2.54 -5.65
C ILE A 187 -9.40 -2.90 -6.95
N ALA A 188 -9.07 -2.26 -8.07
CA ALA A 188 -9.77 -2.43 -9.34
C ALA A 188 -9.81 -3.89 -9.83
N PRO A 189 -8.72 -4.69 -9.73
CA PRO A 189 -8.74 -6.10 -10.14
C PRO A 189 -9.67 -6.99 -9.31
N ARG A 190 -10.05 -6.56 -8.09
CA ARG A 190 -10.87 -7.36 -7.16
C ARG A 190 -12.35 -7.02 -7.22
N VAL A 191 -12.68 -5.84 -7.72
CA VAL A 191 -14.03 -5.26 -7.60
C VAL A 191 -14.72 -5.12 -8.96
N GLY A 192 -14.00 -5.30 -10.08
CA GLY A 192 -14.60 -5.31 -11.42
C GLY A 192 -15.09 -3.95 -11.93
N GLY A 193 -14.83 -2.87 -11.18
CA GLY A 193 -15.23 -1.49 -11.50
C GLY A 193 -15.95 -0.78 -10.34
N GLY A 194 -16.34 0.48 -10.54
CA GLY A 194 -17.26 1.19 -9.65
C GLY A 194 -16.67 1.80 -8.36
N VAL A 195 -15.35 1.74 -8.15
CA VAL A 195 -14.71 2.44 -7.02
C VAL A 195 -14.42 3.89 -7.41
N ALA A 196 -15.02 4.83 -6.68
CA ALA A 196 -14.79 6.26 -6.86
C ALA A 196 -14.15 6.84 -5.60
N ILE A 197 -12.93 7.38 -5.72
CA ILE A 197 -12.32 8.15 -4.62
C ILE A 197 -13.02 9.50 -4.54
N THR A 198 -13.53 9.85 -3.37
CA THR A 198 -14.26 11.11 -3.12
C THR A 198 -13.37 12.18 -2.51
N ALA A 199 -12.36 11.77 -1.73
CA ALA A 199 -11.36 12.68 -1.17
C ALA A 199 -10.09 11.94 -0.74
N VAL A 200 -8.97 12.66 -0.74
CA VAL A 200 -7.75 12.26 -0.04
C VAL A 200 -7.36 13.38 0.92
N HIS A 201 -7.13 13.05 2.19
CA HIS A 201 -6.65 13.99 3.19
C HIS A 201 -5.25 13.63 3.63
N LYS A 202 -4.34 14.60 3.71
CA LYS A 202 -3.02 14.42 4.30
C LYS A 202 -3.09 14.68 5.79
N VAL A 203 -2.67 13.70 6.59
CA VAL A 203 -2.64 13.80 8.05
C VAL A 203 -1.52 14.75 8.48
N ALA A 204 -1.84 15.71 9.35
CA ALA A 204 -0.86 16.65 9.85
C ALA A 204 0.20 15.94 10.70
N GLN A 205 1.47 16.27 10.46
CA GLN A 205 2.57 15.78 11.30
C GLN A 205 2.49 16.45 12.68
N GLY A 206 2.61 15.64 13.73
CA GLY A 206 2.52 16.11 15.12
C GLY A 206 3.44 15.33 16.04
N PRO A 207 3.21 15.37 17.37
CA PRO A 207 4.03 14.64 18.35
C PRO A 207 4.21 13.16 18.04
N ARG A 208 3.18 12.50 17.46
CA ARG A 208 3.23 11.10 17.03
C ARG A 208 4.30 10.83 15.97
N CYS A 209 4.57 11.80 15.08
CA CYS A 209 5.64 11.67 14.09
C CYS A 209 7.01 11.55 14.75
N ARG A 210 7.26 12.37 15.79
CA ARG A 210 8.52 12.32 16.55
C ARG A 210 8.66 11.00 17.29
N ALA A 211 7.60 10.55 17.97
CA ALA A 211 7.59 9.25 18.64
C ALA A 211 7.85 8.09 17.65
N PHE A 212 7.25 8.14 16.46
CA PHE A 212 7.48 7.18 15.39
C PHE A 212 8.93 7.18 14.90
N GLN A 213 9.52 8.36 14.69
CA GLN A 213 10.93 8.49 14.27
C GLN A 213 11.89 7.93 15.32
N GLN A 214 11.66 8.24 16.60
CA GLN A 214 12.45 7.70 17.71
C GLN A 214 12.32 6.18 17.79
N GLN A 215 11.10 5.64 17.66
CA GLN A 215 10.88 4.20 17.66
C GLN A 215 11.59 3.51 16.48
N GLY A 216 11.65 4.16 15.32
CA GLY A 216 12.41 3.67 14.16
C GLY A 216 13.90 3.58 14.44
N GLN A 217 14.47 4.57 15.13
CA GLN A 217 15.89 4.55 15.54
C GLN A 217 16.17 3.43 16.55
N LEU A 218 15.30 3.23 17.54
CA LEU A 218 15.43 2.15 18.52
C LEU A 218 15.36 0.77 17.86
N LEU A 219 14.42 0.58 16.93
CA LEU A 219 14.34 -0.66 16.14
C LEU A 219 15.56 -0.87 15.25
N ALA A 220 16.08 0.19 14.63
CA ALA A 220 17.30 0.12 13.82
C ALA A 220 18.51 -0.29 14.67
N ALA A 221 18.63 0.24 15.89
CA ALA A 221 19.69 -0.13 16.83
C ALA A 221 19.57 -1.60 17.27
N ALA A 222 18.35 -2.08 17.53
CA ALA A 222 18.12 -3.45 18.00
C ALA A 222 18.20 -4.53 16.91
N ARG A 223 17.83 -4.20 15.66
CA ARG A 223 17.63 -5.18 14.57
C ARG A 223 18.45 -4.88 13.31
N GLY A 224 19.29 -3.86 13.34
CA GLY A 224 20.02 -3.33 12.18
C GLY A 224 19.18 -2.34 11.36
N ALA A 225 19.81 -1.66 10.41
CA ALA A 225 19.21 -0.56 9.64
C ALA A 225 17.84 -0.92 9.00
N ASP A 226 17.71 -2.15 8.48
CA ASP A 226 16.47 -2.63 7.87
C ASP A 226 15.30 -2.79 8.86
N GLY A 227 15.58 -3.02 10.14
CA GLY A 227 14.55 -3.15 11.18
C GLY A 227 13.83 -1.85 11.51
N GLY A 228 14.51 -0.71 11.31
CA GLY A 228 13.93 0.63 11.46
C GLY A 228 13.25 1.17 10.21
N ASN A 229 13.30 0.46 9.08
CA ASN A 229 12.73 0.92 7.82
C ASN A 229 11.20 0.84 7.85
N ALA A 230 10.56 2.00 7.73
CA ALA A 230 9.10 2.09 7.65
C ALA A 230 8.59 1.55 6.31
N LYS A 231 7.56 0.70 6.38
CA LYS A 231 6.80 0.21 5.22
C LYS A 231 5.48 0.96 5.11
N PHE A 232 4.97 1.13 3.90
CA PHE A 232 3.59 1.57 3.71
C PHE A 232 2.61 0.42 3.95
N ALA A 233 1.44 0.70 4.52
CA ALA A 233 0.37 -0.28 4.68
C ALA A 233 -1.00 0.41 4.83
N TRP A 234 -2.07 -0.28 4.48
CA TRP A 234 -3.44 0.22 4.57
C TRP A 234 -4.09 -0.22 5.87
N TYR A 235 -4.55 0.72 6.68
CA TYR A 235 -5.42 0.47 7.83
C TYR A 235 -6.88 0.69 7.44
N GLY A 236 -7.75 -0.26 7.79
CA GLY A 236 -9.19 -0.16 7.60
C GLY A 236 -9.95 -0.56 8.85
N ALA A 237 -10.99 0.21 9.15
CA ALA A 237 -11.87 0.06 10.31
C ALA A 237 -13.16 0.87 10.07
N PRO A 238 -14.18 0.73 10.95
CA PRO A 238 -15.34 1.64 10.93
C PRO A 238 -14.92 3.12 10.97
N SER A 239 -15.72 4.01 10.35
CA SER A 239 -15.39 5.43 10.18
C SER A 239 -14.99 6.13 11.50
N ALA A 240 -15.70 5.85 12.59
CA ALA A 240 -15.39 6.41 13.91
C ALA A 240 -13.99 5.99 14.42
N ASP A 241 -13.57 4.74 14.17
CA ASP A 241 -12.24 4.25 14.56
C ASP A 241 -11.15 4.82 13.66
N VAL A 242 -11.44 5.07 12.38
CA VAL A 242 -10.54 5.77 11.46
C VAL A 242 -10.33 7.23 11.91
N ALA A 243 -11.41 7.94 12.24
CA ALA A 243 -11.34 9.31 12.73
C ALA A 243 -10.53 9.39 14.03
N ALA A 244 -10.80 8.49 14.98
CA ALA A 244 -10.06 8.40 16.24
C ALA A 244 -8.56 8.11 15.99
N ALA A 245 -8.23 7.16 15.11
CA ALA A 245 -6.84 6.83 14.77
C ALA A 245 -6.07 8.04 14.22
N VAL A 246 -6.70 8.83 13.36
CA VAL A 246 -6.11 10.02 12.76
C VAL A 246 -5.92 11.14 13.79
N GLU A 247 -6.96 11.46 14.58
CA GLU A 247 -6.91 12.61 15.49
C GLU A 247 -6.19 12.31 16.81
N HIS A 248 -6.54 11.20 17.47
CA HIS A 248 -6.12 10.89 18.84
C HIS A 248 -5.18 9.68 18.93
N GLY A 249 -5.19 8.83 17.91
CA GLY A 249 -4.39 7.61 17.85
C GLY A 249 -5.26 6.37 17.96
N PHE A 250 -4.64 5.22 17.84
CA PHE A 250 -5.35 3.94 17.90
C PHE A 250 -5.76 3.69 19.35
N GLY A 251 -7.07 3.78 19.64
CA GLY A 251 -7.64 3.44 20.94
C GLY A 251 -8.06 1.97 21.06
N ARG A 252 -8.22 1.29 19.92
CA ARG A 252 -8.64 -0.12 19.81
C ARG A 252 -8.01 -0.75 18.57
N THR A 253 -7.92 -2.07 18.57
CA THR A 253 -7.51 -2.89 17.42
C THR A 253 -8.68 -3.20 16.50
N ASN A 254 -8.41 -3.36 15.20
CA ASN A 254 -9.38 -3.86 14.23
C ASN A 254 -9.43 -5.41 14.16
N SER A 255 -8.69 -6.11 15.04
CA SER A 255 -8.76 -7.57 15.22
C SER A 255 -10.20 -8.06 15.46
N ARG A 256 -10.99 -7.28 16.20
CA ARG A 256 -12.41 -7.56 16.48
C ARG A 256 -13.30 -7.55 15.24
N VAL A 257 -12.97 -6.70 14.25
CA VAL A 257 -13.68 -6.64 12.97
C VAL A 257 -13.34 -7.88 12.13
N LEU A 258 -12.10 -8.34 12.20
CA LEU A 258 -11.64 -9.57 11.54
C LEU A 258 -12.17 -10.86 12.20
N GLY A 259 -12.39 -10.86 13.51
CA GLY A 259 -12.86 -12.03 14.27
C GLY A 259 -11.88 -13.20 14.14
N HIS A 260 -12.37 -14.40 13.82
CA HIS A 260 -11.52 -15.59 13.62
C HIS A 260 -10.51 -15.47 12.46
N ARG A 261 -10.59 -14.42 11.63
CA ARG A 261 -9.59 -14.12 10.60
C ARG A 261 -8.43 -13.27 11.12
N ALA A 262 -8.46 -12.85 12.38
CA ALA A 262 -7.38 -12.09 13.00
C ALA A 262 -6.17 -12.97 13.30
N HIS A 263 -4.99 -12.39 13.24
CA HIS A 263 -3.70 -13.03 13.48
C HIS A 263 -3.10 -12.47 14.78
N GLY A 264 -3.83 -12.68 15.90
CA GLY A 264 -3.55 -12.07 17.21
C GLY A 264 -4.35 -10.80 17.48
N ASP A 265 -4.17 -10.21 18.66
CA ASP A 265 -4.78 -8.95 19.09
C ASP A 265 -3.84 -7.75 18.84
N GLY A 266 -3.74 -7.39 17.57
CA GLY A 266 -3.02 -6.21 17.11
C GLY A 266 -3.80 -5.44 16.06
N VAL A 267 -3.23 -4.31 15.65
CA VAL A 267 -3.72 -3.55 14.50
C VAL A 267 -3.28 -4.25 13.23
N HIS A 268 -4.25 -4.66 12.41
CA HIS A 268 -4.05 -5.33 11.14
C HIS A 268 -4.03 -4.30 10.00
N LEU A 269 -2.96 -4.29 9.23
CA LEU A 269 -2.80 -3.45 8.05
C LEU A 269 -2.48 -4.33 6.84
N SER A 270 -3.13 -4.10 5.71
CA SER A 270 -2.80 -4.81 4.47
C SER A 270 -1.62 -4.15 3.75
N PRO A 271 -0.79 -4.89 3.02
CA PRO A 271 0.33 -4.34 2.24
C PRO A 271 -0.13 -3.27 1.24
N PRO A 272 0.79 -2.38 0.81
CA PRO A 272 0.43 -1.21 -0.01
C PRO A 272 -0.15 -1.61 -1.38
N GLN A 273 0.25 -2.76 -1.92
CA GLN A 273 -0.26 -3.34 -3.16
C GLN A 273 -1.61 -4.07 -3.01
N SER A 274 -2.15 -4.17 -1.80
CA SER A 274 -3.36 -4.97 -1.51
C SER A 274 -4.38 -4.26 -0.60
N PRO A 275 -4.80 -3.02 -0.94
CA PRO A 275 -5.75 -2.22 -0.16
C PRO A 275 -7.12 -2.89 0.04
N TYR A 276 -7.51 -3.81 -0.84
CA TYR A 276 -8.82 -4.46 -0.82
C TYR A 276 -9.15 -5.09 0.54
N ALA A 277 -8.19 -5.76 1.19
CA ALA A 277 -8.44 -6.42 2.47
C ALA A 277 -8.80 -5.42 3.58
N SER A 278 -8.10 -4.28 3.64
CA SER A 278 -8.43 -3.20 4.60
C SER A 278 -9.69 -2.45 4.20
N ALA A 279 -9.95 -2.25 2.90
CA ALA A 279 -11.18 -1.63 2.42
C ALA A 279 -12.42 -2.42 2.82
N MET A 280 -12.35 -3.75 2.89
CA MET A 280 -13.44 -4.61 3.37
C MET A 280 -13.72 -4.51 4.87
N LEU A 281 -12.82 -3.91 5.65
CA LEU A 281 -13.03 -3.62 7.07
C LEU A 281 -13.67 -2.24 7.29
N ALA A 282 -13.69 -1.40 6.26
CA ALA A 282 -14.31 -0.08 6.32
C ALA A 282 -15.82 -0.22 6.05
N ASN A 283 -16.61 0.41 6.93
CA ASN A 283 -18.04 0.59 6.69
C ASN A 283 -18.28 1.95 6.07
N ALA A 284 -19.30 2.04 5.22
CA ALA A 284 -19.79 3.31 4.72
C ALA A 284 -20.32 4.17 5.89
N ASP A 285 -20.02 5.46 5.86
CA ASP A 285 -20.57 6.47 6.74
C ASP A 285 -22.01 6.85 6.34
N GLU A 286 -22.55 7.87 7.00
CA GLU A 286 -23.90 8.38 6.74
C GLU A 286 -24.08 8.91 5.30
N ASN A 287 -22.98 9.24 4.60
CA ASN A 287 -22.94 9.73 3.23
C ASN A 287 -22.72 8.61 2.18
N GLY A 288 -22.63 7.36 2.64
CA GLY A 288 -22.31 6.22 1.79
C GLY A 288 -20.82 6.13 1.42
N GLU A 289 -19.94 6.81 2.15
CA GLU A 289 -18.48 6.81 1.92
C GLU A 289 -17.76 5.90 2.91
N ALA A 290 -16.89 5.03 2.41
CA ALA A 290 -15.98 4.27 3.23
C ALA A 290 -14.63 4.99 3.33
N HIS A 291 -13.93 4.80 4.45
CA HIS A 291 -12.66 5.47 4.71
C HIS A 291 -11.60 4.47 5.16
N ILE A 292 -10.40 4.60 4.59
CA ILE A 292 -9.21 3.86 5.01
C ILE A 292 -8.02 4.80 5.13
N VAL A 293 -6.95 4.34 5.78
CA VAL A 293 -5.75 5.14 6.03
C VAL A 293 -4.53 4.47 5.41
N LEU A 294 -3.76 5.20 4.62
CA LEU A 294 -2.40 4.83 4.27
C LEU A 294 -1.47 5.23 5.42
N CYS A 295 -0.82 4.25 6.03
CA CYS A 295 0.08 4.42 7.15
C CYS A 295 1.53 4.09 6.76
N ARG A 296 2.47 4.67 7.50
CA ARG A 296 3.81 4.10 7.67
C ARG A 296 3.83 3.18 8.88
N VAL A 297 4.53 2.06 8.75
CA VAL A 297 4.56 1.00 9.75
C VAL A 297 5.99 0.52 9.96
N LEU A 298 6.44 0.53 11.21
CA LEU A 298 7.72 -0.04 11.61
C LEU A 298 7.54 -1.51 11.95
N MET A 299 7.91 -2.41 11.05
CA MET A 299 7.70 -3.85 11.24
C MET A 299 8.79 -4.52 12.10
N GLY A 300 10.02 -4.01 12.12
CA GLY A 300 11.13 -4.75 12.75
C GLY A 300 11.25 -6.16 12.16
N ARG A 301 11.52 -7.16 12.99
CA ARG A 301 11.50 -8.58 12.61
C ARG A 301 10.11 -9.18 12.85
N PRO A 302 9.37 -9.59 11.79
CA PRO A 302 8.06 -10.20 11.96
C PRO A 302 8.12 -11.71 12.23
N GLU A 303 7.14 -12.23 12.96
CA GLU A 303 6.82 -13.67 13.05
C GLU A 303 5.57 -14.02 12.23
N ALA A 304 5.44 -15.29 11.85
CA ALA A 304 4.24 -15.79 11.18
C ALA A 304 3.20 -16.26 12.20
N ILE A 305 2.01 -15.66 12.19
CA ILE A 305 0.92 -16.01 13.11
C ILE A 305 -0.26 -16.59 12.32
N PRO A 306 -0.81 -17.74 12.71
CA PRO A 306 -2.00 -18.29 12.07
C PRO A 306 -3.26 -17.49 12.40
N ALA A 307 -4.23 -17.51 11.49
CA ALA A 307 -5.56 -16.92 11.72
C ALA A 307 -6.25 -17.62 12.90
N GLY A 308 -6.93 -16.84 13.74
CA GLY A 308 -7.61 -17.29 14.95
C GLY A 308 -6.71 -17.31 16.20
N SER A 309 -5.43 -16.92 16.09
CA SER A 309 -4.55 -16.79 17.25
C SER A 309 -5.05 -15.74 18.25
N SER A 310 -4.93 -16.04 19.54
CA SER A 310 -5.24 -15.13 20.66
C SER A 310 -4.02 -14.36 21.17
N GLN A 311 -2.88 -14.44 20.47
CA GLN A 311 -1.63 -13.82 20.88
C GLN A 311 -1.73 -12.29 20.97
N LEU A 312 -1.22 -11.70 22.06
CA LEU A 312 -1.34 -10.27 22.37
C LEU A 312 -0.02 -9.49 22.18
N HIS A 313 1.11 -10.20 22.09
CA HIS A 313 2.47 -9.66 22.05
C HIS A 313 3.39 -10.64 21.28
N PRO A 314 4.64 -10.28 20.96
CA PRO A 314 5.56 -11.19 20.29
C PRO A 314 5.75 -12.51 21.05
N SER A 315 5.95 -13.63 20.35
CA SER A 315 6.16 -14.93 20.98
C SER A 315 7.52 -15.06 21.70
N SER A 316 8.50 -14.26 21.30
CA SER A 316 9.81 -14.12 21.94
C SER A 316 10.42 -12.73 21.69
N ASP A 317 11.52 -12.43 22.37
CA ASP A 317 12.30 -11.20 22.18
C ASP A 317 13.00 -11.12 20.82
N ASP A 318 12.91 -12.15 19.98
CA ASP A 318 13.42 -12.10 18.61
C ASP A 318 12.46 -11.37 17.66
N TYR A 319 11.20 -11.21 18.05
CA TYR A 319 10.16 -10.69 17.18
C TYR A 319 9.60 -9.36 17.67
N ASP A 320 9.20 -8.53 16.72
CA ASP A 320 8.70 -7.19 16.97
C ASP A 320 7.25 -7.02 16.51
N SER A 321 6.82 -7.75 15.48
CA SER A 321 5.50 -7.66 14.85
C SER A 321 5.10 -9.03 14.28
N ALA A 322 3.92 -9.13 13.65
CA ALA A 322 3.49 -10.36 13.00
C ALA A 322 3.04 -10.16 11.56
N VAL A 323 3.07 -11.26 10.79
CA VAL A 323 2.47 -11.40 9.47
C VAL A 323 1.69 -12.70 9.39
N ASP A 324 0.74 -12.78 8.47
CA ASP A 324 0.02 -14.02 8.18
C ASP A 324 0.85 -15.03 7.36
N ASN A 325 1.75 -14.52 6.51
CA ASN A 325 2.64 -15.33 5.68
C ASN A 325 3.98 -14.61 5.45
N MET A 326 5.10 -15.31 5.63
CA MET A 326 6.44 -14.70 5.50
C MET A 326 6.83 -14.36 4.07
N GLN A 327 6.37 -15.13 3.08
CA GLN A 327 6.72 -14.95 1.67
C GLN A 327 5.79 -13.97 0.97
N ASN A 328 4.49 -14.07 1.24
CA ASN A 328 3.46 -13.25 0.61
C ASN A 328 2.44 -12.75 1.66
N PRO A 329 2.84 -11.80 2.52
CA PRO A 329 1.98 -11.31 3.58
C PRO A 329 0.74 -10.63 2.98
N GLN A 330 -0.44 -10.96 3.50
CA GLN A 330 -1.69 -10.22 3.27
C GLN A 330 -2.05 -9.34 4.47
N TRP A 331 -1.47 -9.61 5.64
CA TRP A 331 -1.61 -8.82 6.84
C TRP A 331 -0.26 -8.55 7.49
N TYR A 332 -0.07 -7.29 7.86
CA TYR A 332 0.88 -6.85 8.85
C TYR A 332 0.13 -6.64 10.16
N VAL A 333 0.69 -7.10 11.27
CA VAL A 333 0.09 -6.96 12.60
C VAL A 333 1.09 -6.25 13.51
N VAL A 334 0.69 -5.08 14.00
CA VAL A 334 1.42 -4.37 15.05
C VAL A 334 0.66 -4.55 16.35
N TRP A 335 1.35 -5.03 17.38
CA TRP A 335 0.75 -5.32 18.69
C TRP A 335 0.16 -4.08 19.34
N SER A 336 -0.90 -4.29 20.13
CA SER A 336 -1.65 -3.21 20.78
C SER A 336 -0.78 -2.28 21.63
N LYS A 337 0.26 -2.82 22.29
CA LYS A 337 1.18 -2.02 23.10
C LYS A 337 2.01 -1.01 22.29
N ASP A 338 2.26 -1.28 21.02
CA ASP A 338 3.16 -0.48 20.18
C ASP A 338 2.42 0.30 19.07
N MET A 339 1.10 0.14 18.94
CA MET A 339 0.34 0.68 17.80
C MET A 339 0.44 2.21 17.65
N ASN A 340 0.62 2.95 18.75
CA ASN A 340 0.71 4.41 18.74
C ASN A 340 2.13 4.97 18.52
N THR A 341 3.15 4.12 18.59
CA THR A 341 4.55 4.50 18.33
C THR A 341 5.08 3.88 17.04
N ARG A 342 4.49 2.79 16.55
CA ARG A 342 4.96 2.06 15.36
C ARG A 342 4.06 2.16 14.13
N ILE A 343 2.93 2.86 14.25
CA ILE A 343 2.05 3.17 13.13
C ILE A 343 1.87 4.68 13.04
N LEU A 344 2.16 5.24 11.88
CA LEU A 344 1.97 6.65 11.59
C LEU A 344 0.95 6.81 10.45
N PRO A 345 -0.29 7.24 10.74
CA PRO A 345 -1.25 7.68 9.73
C PRO A 345 -0.67 8.80 8.85
N GLU A 346 -0.71 8.65 7.52
CA GLU A 346 -0.16 9.66 6.59
C GLU A 346 -1.23 10.22 5.65
N TYR A 347 -2.12 9.38 5.13
CA TYR A 347 -3.21 9.81 4.25
C TYR A 347 -4.52 9.08 4.57
N VAL A 348 -5.63 9.81 4.62
CA VAL A 348 -6.99 9.23 4.65
C VAL A 348 -7.55 9.22 3.25
N VAL A 349 -8.06 8.08 2.79
CA VAL A 349 -8.74 7.92 1.50
C VAL A 349 -10.22 7.66 1.76
N SER A 350 -11.06 8.59 1.32
CA SER A 350 -12.51 8.43 1.27
C SER A 350 -12.92 7.94 -0.11
N PHE A 351 -13.79 6.94 -0.17
CA PHE A 351 -14.23 6.35 -1.43
C PHE A 351 -15.63 5.77 -1.35
N LYS A 352 -16.31 5.72 -2.48
CA LYS A 352 -17.56 5.00 -2.69
C LYS A 352 -17.28 3.74 -3.50
N CYS A 353 -17.93 2.65 -3.11
CA CYS A 353 -17.80 1.36 -3.78
C CYS A 353 -19.16 0.62 -3.69
N PRO A 354 -19.95 0.58 -4.77
CA PRO A 354 -21.28 -0.05 -4.76
C PRO A 354 -21.27 -1.52 -4.35
N SER A 355 -20.23 -2.25 -4.75
CA SER A 355 -19.99 -3.66 -4.43
C SER A 355 -19.62 -3.92 -2.97
N LEU A 356 -19.17 -2.91 -2.22
CA LEU A 356 -19.01 -2.99 -0.76
C LEU A 356 -20.38 -3.07 -0.06
N HIS A 357 -21.41 -2.41 -0.61
CA HIS A 357 -22.79 -2.52 -0.12
C HIS A 357 -23.43 -3.88 -0.43
N GLN A 358 -23.13 -4.51 -1.58
CA GLN A 358 -23.71 -5.81 -1.96
C GLN A 358 -23.27 -6.97 -1.07
N MET A 359 -22.11 -6.88 -0.39
CA MET A 359 -21.69 -7.90 0.59
C MET A 359 -22.13 -7.58 2.03
N GLN A 360 -22.57 -6.35 2.31
CA GLN A 360 -23.29 -6.00 3.55
C GLN A 360 -24.80 -6.31 3.44
N GLY A 361 -25.35 -6.40 2.22
CA GLY A 361 -26.78 -6.56 1.92
C GLY A 361 -27.35 -7.98 1.88
N SER A 362 -26.58 -9.05 2.09
CA SER A 362 -27.15 -10.42 2.22
C SER A 362 -27.71 -10.70 3.63
N SER A 363 -28.22 -9.66 4.29
CA SER A 363 -28.96 -9.70 5.55
C SER A 363 -29.97 -8.56 5.55
N GLY A 364 -31.08 -8.74 4.84
CA GLY A 364 -32.07 -7.69 4.69
C GLY A 364 -33.29 -8.08 3.85
N ALA A 365 -34.00 -9.14 4.25
CA ALA A 365 -35.38 -9.34 3.83
C ALA A 365 -36.26 -9.35 5.09
N THR A 366 -36.88 -8.19 5.31
CA THR A 366 -38.10 -7.89 6.09
C THR A 366 -38.73 -9.01 6.91
N SER A 367 -38.69 -8.89 8.25
CA SER A 367 -39.92 -8.76 9.05
C SER A 367 -39.57 -8.27 10.46
N ALA A 368 -40.35 -7.30 10.93
CA ALA A 368 -40.29 -6.82 12.29
C ALA A 368 -40.73 -7.95 13.25
N LEU A 369 -39.86 -8.36 14.17
CA LEU A 369 -40.17 -8.73 15.57
C LEU A 369 -38.96 -9.39 16.24
N LYS A 370 -38.54 -8.78 17.37
CA LYS A 370 -37.70 -9.30 18.46
C LYS A 370 -36.19 -9.45 18.19
N LYS A 371 -35.40 -8.72 18.98
CA LYS A 371 -33.93 -8.82 19.09
C LYS A 371 -33.48 -10.28 19.27
N PRO A 372 -32.48 -10.77 18.52
CA PRO A 372 -31.73 -11.96 18.91
C PRO A 372 -30.29 -11.64 19.31
N SER A 373 -29.78 -12.44 20.24
CA SER A 373 -28.46 -12.42 20.88
C SER A 373 -27.31 -12.77 19.92
N PRO A 374 -26.03 -12.53 20.30
CA PRO A 374 -24.89 -12.60 19.39
C PRO A 374 -24.39 -14.03 19.21
N VAL A 375 -25.11 -14.86 18.47
CA VAL A 375 -24.60 -16.16 18.00
C VAL A 375 -25.06 -16.41 16.56
N ALA A 376 -24.45 -15.70 15.62
CA ALA A 376 -24.58 -16.00 14.19
C ALA A 376 -23.27 -15.70 13.48
N ARG A 377 -22.20 -16.44 13.80
CA ARG A 377 -20.98 -16.48 12.98
C ARG A 377 -20.41 -17.91 12.95
N ASP A 378 -20.33 -18.43 11.73
CA ASP A 378 -19.70 -19.67 11.25
C ASP A 378 -20.06 -20.99 11.96
N MET A 379 -21.20 -21.60 11.57
CA MET A 379 -21.66 -22.87 12.15
C MET A 379 -20.89 -24.11 11.68
N PHE A 380 -20.07 -24.04 10.62
CA PHE A 380 -19.49 -25.25 10.01
C PHE A 380 -18.34 -25.91 10.80
N PRO A 381 -17.39 -25.18 11.39
CA PRO A 381 -16.38 -25.78 12.27
C PRO A 381 -17.00 -26.39 13.54
N THR A 382 -17.98 -25.71 14.14
CA THR A 382 -18.71 -26.21 15.32
C THR A 382 -19.59 -27.42 14.99
N LEU A 383 -20.24 -27.40 13.81
CA LEU A 383 -20.94 -28.55 13.24
C LEU A 383 -19.99 -29.73 13.05
N LEU A 384 -18.79 -29.51 12.52
CA LEU A 384 -17.82 -30.57 12.33
C LEU A 384 -17.34 -31.15 13.66
N ALA A 385 -16.97 -30.31 14.63
CA ALA A 385 -16.53 -30.73 15.95
C ALA A 385 -17.60 -31.55 16.70
N GLU A 386 -18.88 -31.19 16.55
CA GLU A 386 -19.97 -31.93 17.17
C GLU A 386 -20.26 -33.24 16.41
N ILE A 387 -20.20 -33.23 15.07
CA ILE A 387 -20.34 -34.44 14.25
C ILE A 387 -19.23 -35.46 14.55
N GLN A 388 -18.00 -35.00 14.80
CA GLN A 388 -16.86 -35.87 15.15
C GLN A 388 -17.13 -36.71 16.42
N ARG A 389 -18.04 -36.28 17.30
CA ARG A 389 -18.43 -37.04 18.50
C ARG A 389 -19.35 -38.22 18.20
N PHE A 390 -19.98 -38.26 17.02
CA PHE A 390 -20.94 -39.29 16.61
C PHE A 390 -20.39 -40.21 15.50
N VAL A 391 -19.18 -39.97 15.00
CA VAL A 391 -18.57 -40.70 13.88
C VAL A 391 -17.38 -41.53 14.40
N PRO A 392 -17.32 -42.85 14.10
CA PRO A 392 -16.18 -43.68 14.46
C PRO A 392 -14.86 -43.18 13.86
N SER A 393 -13.76 -43.38 14.57
CA SER A 393 -12.42 -42.86 14.21
C SER A 393 -11.99 -43.22 12.79
N SER A 394 -12.37 -44.41 12.31
CA SER A 394 -12.09 -44.91 10.95
C SER A 394 -12.76 -44.12 9.82
N LYS A 395 -13.75 -43.29 10.12
CA LYS A 395 -14.49 -42.46 9.15
C LYS A 395 -14.12 -40.97 9.23
N LEU A 396 -13.36 -40.56 10.24
CA LEU A 396 -13.00 -39.15 10.45
C LEU A 396 -12.13 -38.57 9.33
N GLU A 397 -11.23 -39.37 8.75
CA GLU A 397 -10.36 -38.93 7.66
C GLU A 397 -11.16 -38.55 6.40
N THR A 398 -12.19 -39.32 6.07
CA THR A 398 -13.09 -39.04 4.92
C THR A 398 -13.90 -37.77 5.15
N LEU A 399 -14.38 -37.53 6.38
CA LEU A 399 -15.11 -36.32 6.74
C LEU A 399 -14.22 -35.07 6.65
N GLN A 400 -13.01 -35.15 7.20
CA GLN A 400 -12.06 -34.04 7.24
C GLN A 400 -11.49 -33.74 5.84
N GLY A 401 -11.19 -34.77 5.05
CA GLY A 401 -10.78 -34.63 3.65
C GLY A 401 -11.85 -33.96 2.79
N THR A 402 -13.12 -34.32 3.00
CA THR A 402 -14.25 -33.73 2.26
C THR A 402 -14.53 -32.29 2.68
N TYR A 403 -14.44 -31.99 3.98
CA TYR A 403 -14.53 -30.62 4.51
C TYR A 403 -13.41 -29.72 3.97
N ASN A 404 -12.17 -30.21 3.91
CA ASN A 404 -11.04 -29.47 3.36
C ASN A 404 -11.23 -29.15 1.87
N ARG A 405 -11.82 -30.07 1.10
CA ARG A 405 -12.17 -29.87 -0.31
C ARG A 405 -13.24 -28.78 -0.47
N PHE A 406 -14.27 -28.79 0.38
CA PHE A 406 -15.27 -27.72 0.43
C PHE A 406 -14.64 -26.35 0.78
N LYS A 407 -13.78 -26.29 1.81
CA LYS A 407 -13.10 -25.04 2.21
C LYS A 407 -12.19 -24.48 1.11
N LYS A 408 -11.56 -25.37 0.31
CA LYS A 408 -10.73 -24.99 -0.86
C LYS A 408 -11.55 -24.61 -2.10
N GLY A 409 -12.88 -24.55 -2.01
CA GLY A 409 -13.78 -24.21 -3.13
C GLY A 409 -13.89 -25.30 -4.19
N GLN A 410 -13.32 -26.48 -3.94
CA GLN A 410 -13.30 -27.63 -4.85
C GLN A 410 -14.60 -28.46 -4.78
N MET A 411 -15.56 -28.06 -3.94
CA MET A 411 -16.87 -28.69 -3.79
C MET A 411 -17.92 -27.60 -3.48
N LYS A 412 -19.10 -27.68 -4.11
CA LYS A 412 -20.20 -26.74 -3.87
C LYS A 412 -20.93 -27.05 -2.56
N LYS A 413 -21.59 -26.05 -1.96
CA LYS A 413 -22.29 -26.17 -0.66
C LYS A 413 -23.39 -27.24 -0.66
N ASP A 414 -24.16 -27.34 -1.74
CA ASP A 414 -25.22 -28.35 -1.89
C ASP A 414 -24.65 -29.78 -1.96
N GLN A 415 -23.47 -29.94 -2.60
CA GLN A 415 -22.76 -31.22 -2.67
C GLN A 415 -22.24 -31.62 -1.28
N PHE A 416 -21.69 -30.65 -0.53
CA PHE A 416 -21.22 -30.89 0.82
C PHE A 416 -22.36 -31.25 1.79
N ILE A 417 -23.52 -30.59 1.69
CA ILE A 417 -24.69 -30.92 2.50
C ILE A 417 -25.22 -32.31 2.16
N ARG A 418 -25.31 -32.67 0.88
CA ARG A 418 -25.71 -34.03 0.45
C ARG A 418 -24.75 -35.09 0.98
N PHE A 419 -23.45 -34.81 0.97
CA PHE A 419 -22.44 -35.66 1.59
C PHE A 419 -22.71 -35.84 3.08
N LEU A 420 -22.89 -34.76 3.86
CA LEU A 420 -23.16 -34.86 5.30
C LEU A 420 -24.43 -35.68 5.59
N ARG A 421 -25.52 -35.46 4.84
CA ARG A 421 -26.76 -36.25 4.99
C ARG A 421 -26.55 -37.74 4.75
N ALA A 422 -25.79 -38.10 3.70
CA ALA A 422 -25.47 -39.50 3.42
C ALA A 422 -24.48 -40.10 4.44
N PHE A 423 -23.58 -39.28 4.98
CA PHE A 423 -22.45 -39.72 5.80
C PHE A 423 -22.82 -39.96 7.26
N ILE A 424 -23.66 -39.10 7.85
CA ILE A 424 -24.10 -39.21 9.26
C ILE A 424 -25.61 -39.42 9.44
N GLY A 425 -26.38 -39.33 8.35
CA GLY A 425 -27.84 -39.41 8.39
C GLY A 425 -28.51 -38.10 8.81
N ASP A 426 -29.72 -37.88 8.29
CA ASP A 426 -30.50 -36.66 8.54
C ASP A 426 -30.86 -36.46 10.02
N ARG A 427 -31.04 -37.55 10.78
CA ARG A 427 -31.39 -37.48 12.20
C ARG A 427 -30.26 -36.88 13.05
N VAL A 428 -29.02 -37.33 12.85
CA VAL A 428 -27.84 -36.80 13.57
C VAL A 428 -27.55 -35.38 13.13
N LEU A 429 -27.61 -35.11 11.81
CA LEU A 429 -27.41 -33.76 11.28
C LEU A 429 -28.44 -32.76 11.85
N THR A 430 -29.70 -33.19 12.00
CA THR A 430 -30.78 -32.38 12.61
C THR A 430 -30.55 -32.17 14.11
N ALA A 431 -30.14 -33.20 14.85
CA ALA A 431 -29.85 -33.10 16.28
C ALA A 431 -28.69 -32.13 16.57
N VAL A 432 -27.60 -32.23 15.79
CA VAL A 432 -26.46 -31.30 15.89
C VAL A 432 -26.87 -29.88 15.48
N ALA A 433 -27.66 -29.73 14.41
CA ALA A 433 -28.15 -28.42 13.99
C ALA A 433 -29.08 -27.76 15.04
N LYS A 434 -29.91 -28.55 15.75
CA LYS A 434 -30.72 -28.07 16.88
C LYS A 434 -29.85 -27.61 18.05
N LYS A 435 -28.87 -28.43 18.44
CA LYS A 435 -27.93 -28.11 19.52
C LYS A 435 -27.13 -26.83 19.25
N LEU A 436 -26.70 -26.61 18.01
CA LEU A 436 -25.99 -25.39 17.60
C LEU A 436 -26.87 -24.14 17.51
N ARG A 437 -28.20 -24.31 17.45
CA ARG A 437 -29.18 -23.21 17.48
C ARG A 437 -29.67 -22.86 18.89
N GLY A 438 -29.17 -23.54 19.93
CA GLY A 438 -29.48 -23.24 21.33
C GLY A 438 -30.88 -23.65 21.78
N TYR A 439 -31.40 -24.78 21.29
CA TYR A 439 -32.62 -25.43 21.80
C TYR A 439 -32.31 -26.70 22.59
#